data_AF-A0A351X254-F1
#
_entry.id   AF-A0A351X254-F1
#
_cell.length_a   1.000
_cell.length_b   1.000
_cell.length_c   1.000
_cell.angle_alpha   90.00
_cell.angle_beta   90.00
_cell.angle_gamma   90.00
#
_symmetry.space_group_name_H-M   'P 1'
#
loop_
_entity.id
_entity.type
_entity.pdbx_description
1 polymer ?
#
loop_
_entity_poly.entity_id
_entity_poly.type
_entity_poly.pdbx_seq_one_letter_code
_entity_poly.pdbx_strand_id
1 'polypeptide(L)'
;MTVTLVDTAGNRVDFLQEVKEYAPRLSEDDVNHPVQGFSTALGLMLVGGALCNDAVLEENEGEPGSFTAVGDPTEGALVIAAAKAGLWKEDLLKTMPRIAELPFDSDRKRMTT
;
A
#
# COMPACT_ATOMS: atom_id res chain seq x y z
N MET A 1 -8.68 -7.27 -3.36
CA MET A 1 -9.07 -6.00 -4.01
C MET A 1 -7.81 -5.33 -4.54
N THR A 2 -7.92 -4.34 -5.41
CA THR A 2 -6.75 -3.63 -5.94
C THR A 2 -7.04 -2.14 -5.97
N VAL A 3 -6.07 -1.32 -5.56
CA VAL A 3 -6.15 0.14 -5.74
C VAL A 3 -5.96 0.44 -7.22
N THR A 4 -6.97 1.04 -7.82
CA THR A 4 -6.96 1.45 -9.23
C THR A 4 -6.57 2.91 -9.37
N LEU A 5 -6.87 3.72 -8.36
CA LEU A 5 -6.65 5.14 -8.36
C LEU A 5 -6.33 5.67 -6.97
N VAL A 6 -5.38 6.61 -6.90
CA VAL A 6 -5.21 7.48 -5.74
C VAL A 6 -5.38 8.93 -6.20
N ASP A 7 -6.27 9.65 -5.53
CA ASP A 7 -6.48 11.09 -5.72
C ASP A 7 -6.35 11.79 -4.36
N THR A 8 -5.53 12.83 -4.30
CA THR A 8 -5.38 13.67 -3.11
C THR A 8 -5.21 15.13 -3.51
N ALA A 9 -6.20 15.95 -3.12
CA ALA A 9 -6.23 17.39 -3.40
C ALA A 9 -6.01 17.73 -4.89
N GLY A 10 -6.55 16.92 -5.81
CA GLY A 10 -6.41 17.11 -7.26
C GLY A 10 -5.12 16.55 -7.86
N ASN A 11 -4.24 15.96 -7.05
CA ASN A 11 -3.10 15.17 -7.53
C ASN A 11 -3.57 13.73 -7.69
N ARG A 12 -3.36 13.13 -8.86
CA ARG A 12 -3.89 11.81 -9.19
C ARG A 12 -2.79 10.89 -9.76
N VAL A 13 -2.80 9.64 -9.31
CA VAL A 13 -2.02 8.54 -9.90
C VAL A 13 -2.99 7.41 -10.26
N ASP A 14 -2.85 6.92 -11.49
CA ASP A 14 -3.70 5.86 -12.04
C ASP A 14 -2.92 4.56 -12.14
N PHE A 15 -3.24 3.62 -11.26
CA PHE A 15 -2.57 2.32 -11.21
C PHE A 15 -3.11 1.36 -12.28
N LEU A 16 -4.27 1.64 -12.91
CA LEU A 16 -4.81 0.76 -13.96
C LEU A 16 -3.94 0.73 -15.22
N GLN A 17 -3.17 1.79 -15.48
CA GLN A 17 -2.27 1.83 -16.63
C GLN A 17 -0.98 1.03 -16.42
N GLU A 18 -0.64 0.71 -15.17
CA GLU A 18 0.61 0.05 -14.79
C GLU A 18 0.40 -1.39 -14.28
N VAL A 19 -0.83 -1.75 -13.90
CA VAL A 19 -1.16 -3.08 -13.35
C VAL A 19 -1.44 -4.06 -14.50
N LYS A 20 -0.43 -4.87 -14.87
CA LYS A 20 -0.55 -5.95 -15.87
C LYS A 20 -1.47 -7.09 -15.42
N GLU A 21 -1.71 -7.26 -14.12
CA GLU A 21 -2.56 -8.31 -13.54
C GLU A 21 -3.48 -7.73 -12.46
N TYR A 22 -4.80 -7.90 -12.59
CA TYR A 22 -5.80 -7.49 -11.59
C TYR A 22 -5.76 -8.36 -10.31
N ALA A 23 -4.57 -8.56 -9.74
CA ALA A 23 -4.33 -9.30 -8.52
C ALA A 23 -3.76 -8.35 -7.45
N PRO A 24 -4.07 -8.57 -6.16
CA PRO A 24 -3.39 -7.90 -5.05
C PRO A 24 -1.97 -8.49 -4.91
N ARG A 25 -1.14 -8.25 -5.92
CA ARG A 25 0.25 -8.69 -5.97
C ARG A 25 1.16 -7.55 -6.38
N LEU A 26 2.38 -7.63 -5.90
CA LEU A 26 3.50 -6.80 -6.32
C LEU A 26 4.44 -7.70 -7.12
N SER A 27 4.66 -7.39 -8.39
CA SER A 27 5.58 -8.16 -9.23
C SER A 27 7.03 -7.72 -9.02
N GLU A 28 8.00 -8.54 -9.43
CA GLU A 28 9.41 -8.16 -9.44
C GLU A 28 9.67 -6.88 -10.28
N ASP A 29 8.90 -6.68 -11.35
CA ASP A 29 8.97 -5.47 -12.19
C ASP A 29 8.55 -4.22 -11.40
N ASP A 30 7.47 -4.32 -10.62
CA ASP A 30 6.99 -3.23 -9.76
C ASP A 30 8.01 -2.86 -8.68
N VAL A 31 8.70 -3.86 -8.12
CA VAL A 31 9.75 -3.66 -7.10
C VAL A 31 10.95 -2.92 -7.69
N ASN A 32 11.36 -3.29 -8.90
CA ASN A 32 12.51 -2.69 -9.57
C ASN A 32 12.21 -1.33 -10.21
N HIS A 33 10.95 -1.07 -10.55
CA HIS A 33 10.49 0.15 -11.22
C HIS A 33 9.34 0.79 -10.44
N PRO A 34 9.57 1.26 -9.20
CA PRO A 34 8.52 1.86 -8.40
C PRO A 34 8.03 3.15 -9.06
N VAL A 35 6.73 3.42 -8.93
CA VAL A 35 6.09 4.65 -9.42
C VAL A 35 6.87 5.86 -8.91
N GLN A 36 7.29 6.74 -9.81
CA GLN A 36 8.06 7.94 -9.47
C GLN A 36 7.24 9.22 -9.68
N GLY A 37 7.73 10.33 -9.12
CA GLY A 37 7.23 11.66 -9.47
C GLY A 37 5.85 12.02 -8.93
N PHE A 38 5.34 11.30 -7.92
CA PHE A 38 4.11 11.68 -7.25
C PHE A 38 4.30 12.89 -6.31
N SER A 39 3.25 13.69 -6.17
CA SER A 39 3.26 14.88 -5.29
C SER A 39 3.45 14.50 -3.82
N THR A 40 3.89 15.45 -2.99
CA THR A 40 3.94 15.26 -1.53
C THR A 40 2.60 14.86 -0.95
N ALA A 41 1.49 15.38 -1.48
CA ALA A 41 0.14 15.03 -1.01
C ALA A 41 -0.18 13.54 -1.25
N LEU A 42 0.16 13.03 -2.44
CA LEU A 42 0.00 11.60 -2.75
C LEU A 42 0.93 10.72 -1.90
N GLY A 43 2.18 11.14 -1.72
CA GLY A 43 3.11 10.43 -0.85
C GLY A 43 2.60 10.31 0.57
N LEU A 44 2.04 11.39 1.15
CA LEU A 44 1.43 11.37 2.48
C LEU A 44 0.20 10.45 2.55
N MET A 45 -0.63 10.43 1.51
CA MET A 45 -1.78 9.52 1.43
C MET A 45 -1.33 8.06 1.45
N LEU A 46 -0.34 7.71 0.62
CA LEU A 46 0.20 6.35 0.53
C LEU A 46 0.89 5.92 1.82
N VAL A 47 1.67 6.80 2.46
CA VAL A 47 2.28 6.53 3.77
C VAL A 47 1.21 6.28 4.83
N GLY A 48 0.18 7.14 4.90
CA GLY A 48 -0.93 6.96 5.83
C GLY A 48 -1.70 5.67 5.57
N GLY A 49 -1.93 5.33 4.30
CA GLY A 49 -2.51 4.07 3.87
C GLY A 49 -1.66 2.86 4.27
N ALA A 50 -0.34 2.90 4.10
CA ALA A 50 0.53 1.78 4.50
C ALA A 50 0.55 1.58 6.03
N LEU A 51 0.64 2.68 6.79
CA LEU A 51 0.80 2.64 8.25
C LEU A 51 -0.51 2.37 8.99
N CYS A 52 -1.65 2.85 8.49
CA CYS A 52 -2.97 2.67 9.12
C CYS A 52 -3.72 1.44 8.60
N ASN A 53 -3.01 0.31 8.48
CA ASN A 53 -3.54 -0.98 8.08
C ASN A 53 -2.75 -2.09 8.77
N ASP A 54 -3.34 -3.28 8.94
CA ASP A 54 -2.68 -4.44 9.54
C ASP A 54 -2.09 -5.38 8.51
N ALA A 55 -2.62 -5.36 7.28
CA ALA A 55 -2.07 -6.16 6.19
C ALA A 55 -0.56 -6.01 6.01
N VAL A 56 0.12 -7.13 5.72
CA VAL A 56 1.56 -7.21 5.48
C VAL A 56 1.83 -7.79 4.10
N LEU A 57 3.04 -7.56 3.56
CA LEU A 57 3.47 -8.19 2.32
C LEU A 57 4.35 -9.39 2.63
N GLU A 58 4.01 -10.54 2.05
CA GLU A 58 4.82 -11.74 2.10
C GLU A 58 5.35 -12.07 0.70
N GLU A 59 6.60 -12.49 0.63
CA GLU A 59 7.20 -12.93 -0.63
C GLU A 59 6.59 -14.26 -1.07
N ASN A 60 6.30 -14.40 -2.36
CA ASN A 60 5.66 -15.59 -2.91
C ASN A 60 6.66 -16.75 -3.01
N GLU A 61 6.28 -17.92 -2.50
CA GLU A 61 7.10 -19.13 -2.64
C GLU A 61 7.31 -19.47 -4.12
N GLY A 62 8.58 -19.59 -4.53
CA GLY A 62 8.95 -19.94 -5.91
C GLY A 62 8.94 -18.78 -6.90
N GLU A 63 8.60 -17.56 -6.48
CA GLU A 63 8.62 -16.34 -7.31
C GLU A 63 9.38 -15.20 -6.59
N PRO A 64 10.72 -15.25 -6.52
CA PRO A 64 11.53 -14.24 -5.84
C PRO A 64 11.23 -12.82 -6.35
N GLY A 65 11.14 -11.86 -5.43
CA GLY A 65 10.80 -10.47 -5.77
C GLY A 65 9.32 -10.23 -6.09
N SER A 66 8.47 -11.27 -6.05
CA SER A 66 7.02 -11.12 -6.08
C SER A 66 6.43 -11.21 -4.68
N PHE A 67 5.47 -10.35 -4.36
CA PHE A 67 4.82 -10.30 -3.06
C PHE A 67 3.30 -10.38 -3.17
N THR A 68 2.66 -10.96 -2.15
CA THR A 68 1.21 -10.95 -1.96
C THR A 68 0.88 -10.33 -0.62
N ALA A 69 -0.24 -9.60 -0.55
CA ALA A 69 -0.72 -9.09 0.72
C ALA A 69 -1.43 -10.18 1.54
N VAL A 70 -1.09 -10.25 2.83
CA VAL A 70 -1.76 -11.10 3.83
C VAL A 70 -2.49 -10.19 4.82
N GLY A 71 -3.81 -10.41 4.97
CA GLY A 71 -4.70 -9.57 5.79
C GLY A 71 -6.04 -9.34 5.11
N ASP A 72 -6.75 -8.28 5.52
CA ASP A 72 -8.00 -7.88 4.88
C ASP A 72 -7.75 -7.44 3.41
N PRO A 73 -8.61 -7.83 2.45
CA PRO A 73 -8.41 -7.51 1.03
C PRO A 73 -8.34 -6.01 0.70
N THR A 74 -8.97 -5.15 1.49
CA THR A 74 -8.97 -3.69 1.31
C THR A 74 -7.67 -3.11 1.83
N GLU A 75 -7.27 -3.53 3.03
CA GLU A 75 -6.02 -3.12 3.65
C GLU A 75 -4.81 -3.53 2.80
N GLY A 76 -4.80 -4.79 2.34
CA GLY A 76 -3.73 -5.31 1.49
C GLY A 76 -3.59 -4.54 0.18
N ALA A 77 -4.70 -4.08 -0.40
CA ALA A 77 -4.66 -3.26 -1.61
C ALA A 77 -3.95 -1.92 -1.38
N LEU A 78 -4.16 -1.28 -0.21
CA LEU A 78 -3.51 -0.02 0.17
C LEU A 78 -2.01 -0.21 0.44
N VAL A 79 -1.63 -1.30 1.11
CA VAL A 79 -0.22 -1.62 1.38
C VAL A 79 0.54 -1.91 0.07
N ILE A 80 -0.08 -2.64 -0.87
CA ILE A 80 0.51 -2.87 -2.19
C ILE A 80 0.66 -1.57 -2.98
N ALA A 81 -0.34 -0.68 -2.94
CA ALA A 81 -0.26 0.61 -3.64
C ALA A 81 0.91 1.47 -3.14
N ALA A 82 1.16 1.47 -1.83
CA ALA A 82 2.32 2.12 -1.24
C ALA A 82 3.64 1.45 -1.67
N ALA A 83 3.71 0.12 -1.64
CA ALA A 83 4.90 -0.61 -2.07
C ALA A 83 5.22 -0.41 -3.56
N LYS A 84 4.22 -0.34 -4.44
CA LYS A 84 4.37 0.05 -5.86
C LYS A 84 5.01 1.43 -6.01
N ALA A 85 4.80 2.33 -5.06
CA ALA A 85 5.43 3.65 -5.01
C ALA A 85 6.79 3.66 -4.29
N GLY A 86 7.35 2.48 -3.98
CA GLY A 86 8.59 2.33 -3.22
C GLY A 86 8.46 2.61 -1.72
N LEU A 87 7.24 2.76 -1.21
CA LEU A 87 6.95 3.08 0.19
C LEU A 87 6.61 1.80 0.95
N TRP A 88 7.65 1.07 1.35
CA TRP A 88 7.54 -0.20 2.08
C TRP A 88 7.10 0.00 3.53
N LYS A 89 6.02 -0.69 3.94
CA LYS A 89 5.45 -0.56 5.29
C LYS A 89 6.48 -0.91 6.37
N GLU A 90 7.29 -1.94 6.15
CA GLU A 90 8.31 -2.42 7.06
C GLU A 90 9.39 -1.36 7.31
N ASP A 91 9.74 -0.57 6.28
CA ASP A 91 10.71 0.51 6.41
C ASP A 91 10.08 1.78 7.01
N LEU A 92 8.83 2.08 6.66
CA LEU A 92 8.07 3.17 7.26
C LEU A 92 7.91 2.95 8.77
N LEU A 93 7.62 1.72 9.22
CA LEU A 93 7.47 1.39 10.64
C LEU A 93 8.76 1.55 11.46
N LYS A 94 9.94 1.42 10.83
CA LYS A 94 11.23 1.72 11.50
C LYS A 94 11.39 3.21 11.77
N THR A 95 10.84 4.06 10.91
CA THR A 95 10.96 5.53 10.98
C THR A 95 9.79 6.15 11.75
N MET A 96 8.60 5.57 11.64
CA MET A 96 7.34 5.99 12.22
C MET A 96 6.69 4.79 12.94
N PRO A 97 7.25 4.36 14.07
CA PRO A 97 6.73 3.21 14.80
C PRO A 97 5.31 3.48 15.31
N ARG A 98 4.41 2.51 15.12
CA ARG A 98 3.05 2.54 15.67
C ARG A 98 3.12 2.53 17.20
N ILE A 99 2.65 3.61 17.81
CA ILE A 99 2.66 3.78 19.28
C ILE A 99 1.38 3.27 19.93
N ALA A 100 0.25 3.46 19.24
CA ALA A 100 -1.06 3.06 19.73
C ALA A 100 -1.95 2.72 18.54
N GLU A 101 -3.03 2.00 18.81
CA GLU A 101 -3.98 1.62 17.77
C GLU A 101 -5.40 1.59 18.32
N LEU A 102 -6.33 2.02 17.47
CA LEU A 102 -7.73 1.69 17.57
C LEU A 102 -8.11 0.96 16.28
N PRO A 103 -8.34 -0.37 16.32
CA PRO A 103 -8.70 -1.14 15.14
C PRO A 103 -10.03 -0.64 14.57
N PHE A 104 -10.38 -1.11 13.38
CA PHE A 104 -11.66 -0.74 12.77
C PHE A 104 -12.83 -1.09 13.71
N ASP A 105 -13.55 -0.06 14.10
CA ASP A 105 -14.74 -0.15 14.94
C ASP A 105 -15.96 0.26 14.11
N SER A 106 -16.99 -0.59 14.09
CA SER A 106 -18.17 -0.38 13.24
C SER A 106 -19.02 0.82 13.67
N ASP A 107 -18.98 1.20 14.94
CA ASP A 107 -19.68 2.38 15.45
C ASP A 107 -18.97 3.67 15.03
N ARG A 108 -17.63 3.70 15.11
CA ARG A 108 -16.78 4.81 14.68
C ARG A 108 -16.55 4.86 13.17
N LYS A 109 -16.73 3.74 12.47
CA LYS A 109 -16.47 3.53 11.03
C LYS A 109 -15.07 3.95 10.60
N ARG A 110 -14.06 3.74 11.45
CA ARG A 110 -12.67 4.12 11.19
C ARG A 110 -11.69 3.31 12.02
N MET A 111 -10.50 3.13 11.46
CA MET A 111 -9.28 2.72 12.14
C MET A 111 -8.43 3.95 12.50
N THR A 112 -7.53 3.84 13.48
CA THR A 112 -6.55 4.87 13.84
C THR A 112 -5.27 4.20 14.35
N THR A 113 -4.11 4.66 13.89
CA THR A 113 -2.77 4.18 14.27
C THR A 113 -1.88 5.29 14.80
#